data_AF-A0A4Q5A883-F1
#
_entry.id   AF-A0A4Q5A883-F1
#
_cell.length_a   1.000
_cell.length_b   1.000
_cell.length_c   1.000
_cell.angle_alpha   90.00
_cell.angle_beta   90.00
_cell.angle_gamma   90.00
#
_symmetry.space_group_name_H-M   'P 1'
#
loop_
_entity.id
_entity.type
_entity.pdbx_description
1 polymer ?
#
loop_
_entity_poly.entity_id
_entity_poly.type
_entity_poly.pdbx_seq_one_letter_code
_entity_poly.pdbx_strand_id
1 'polypeptide(L)'
;MAEIVTMKIGPRKILDYDEQDPDNHAITAIGWQPGLSQRDVWSCSAGWWKLEPGRAVRCDIGIILNPDNVVVCVAKIKGIVKRDDMRMWFLGDLAGERYDPWIGKTLERNDSKNPIAYFDERAIIPPEAVTTETTTLNSK
;
A
#
# COMPACT_ATOMS: atom_id res chain seq x y z
N MET A 1 -13.06 -14.54 0.31
CA MET A 1 -13.25 -13.16 0.75
C MET A 1 -12.09 -12.36 0.21
N ALA A 2 -12.35 -11.22 -0.41
CA ALA A 2 -11.29 -10.36 -0.91
C ALA A 2 -10.53 -9.80 0.28
N GLU A 3 -9.19 -9.81 0.20
CA GLU A 3 -8.35 -9.19 1.22
C GLU A 3 -7.90 -7.82 0.74
N ILE A 4 -7.71 -6.89 1.67
CA ILE A 4 -7.07 -5.61 1.42
C ILE A 4 -5.70 -5.66 2.07
N VAL A 5 -4.65 -5.39 1.30
CA VAL A 5 -3.31 -5.24 1.84
C VAL A 5 -3.06 -3.78 2.21
N THR A 6 -2.45 -3.55 3.36
CA THR A 6 -1.92 -2.24 3.75
C THR A 6 -0.41 -2.27 3.67
N MET A 7 0.17 -1.22 3.11
CA MET A 7 1.61 -1.04 2.96
C MET A 7 2.01 0.23 3.71
N LYS A 8 2.50 0.09 4.93
CA LYS A 8 3.01 1.23 5.70
C LYS A 8 4.44 1.52 5.29
N ILE A 9 4.63 2.60 4.55
CA ILE A 9 5.95 3.04 4.09
C ILE A 9 6.59 3.98 5.11
N GLY A 10 7.90 3.85 5.29
CA GLY A 10 8.69 4.72 6.16
C GLY A 10 8.93 6.11 5.55
N PRO A 11 9.68 6.98 6.27
CA PRO A 11 10.17 8.24 5.71
C PRO A 11 10.97 8.01 4.41
N ARG A 12 10.99 9.02 3.54
CA ARG A 12 11.74 8.98 2.29
C ARG A 12 13.20 8.62 2.53
N LYS A 13 13.69 7.66 1.77
CA LYS A 13 15.09 7.25 1.76
C LYS A 13 15.58 7.17 0.31
N ILE A 14 16.66 7.88 0.02
CA ILE A 14 17.43 7.70 -1.23
C ILE A 14 18.26 6.42 -1.07
N LEU A 15 18.20 5.55 -2.07
CA LEU A 15 18.98 4.32 -2.07
C LEU A 15 20.41 4.62 -2.53
N ASP A 16 21.36 4.09 -1.79
CA ASP A 16 22.81 4.17 -2.03
C ASP A 16 23.36 2.87 -2.66
N TYR A 17 22.47 2.00 -3.13
CA TYR A 17 22.77 0.74 -3.79
C TYR A 17 21.85 0.54 -5.00
N ASP A 18 22.30 -0.29 -5.94
CA ASP A 18 21.51 -0.64 -7.11
C ASP A 18 20.33 -1.53 -6.71
N GLU A 19 19.12 -1.02 -6.91
CA GLU A 19 17.87 -1.75 -6.72
C GLU A 19 17.00 -1.53 -7.95
N GLN A 20 16.28 -2.57 -8.36
CA GLN A 20 15.48 -2.53 -9.59
C GLN A 20 14.08 -3.08 -9.36
N ASP A 21 13.12 -2.56 -10.12
CA ASP A 21 11.78 -3.14 -10.18
C ASP A 21 11.77 -4.43 -11.02
N PRO A 22 10.63 -5.16 -11.12
CA PRO A 22 10.55 -6.38 -11.92
C PRO A 22 10.85 -6.21 -13.41
N ASP A 23 10.76 -4.98 -13.93
CA ASP A 23 11.00 -4.64 -15.34
C ASP A 23 12.43 -4.12 -15.57
N ASN A 24 13.31 -4.23 -14.56
CA ASN A 24 14.69 -3.75 -14.53
C ASN A 24 14.86 -2.22 -14.56
N HIS A 25 13.83 -1.46 -14.17
CA HIS A 25 13.99 -0.02 -13.98
C HIS A 25 14.64 0.27 -12.63
N ALA A 26 15.57 1.23 -12.60
CA ALA A 26 16.27 1.62 -11.39
C ALA A 26 15.32 2.27 -10.36
N ILE A 27 15.38 1.78 -9.12
CA ILE A 27 14.71 2.36 -7.97
C ILE A 27 15.72 3.23 -7.23
N THR A 28 15.57 4.54 -7.36
CA THR A 28 16.52 5.50 -6.75
C THR A 28 16.13 5.86 -5.32
N ALA A 29 14.87 5.67 -4.93
CA ALA A 29 14.38 6.04 -3.61
C ALA A 29 13.04 5.39 -3.26
N ILE A 30 12.88 5.08 -1.97
CA ILE A 30 11.67 4.48 -1.38
C ILE A 30 11.10 5.38 -0.29
N GLY A 31 9.89 5.08 0.18
CA GLY A 31 9.29 5.77 1.32
C GLY A 31 8.61 7.11 0.98
N TRP A 32 8.00 7.69 2.00
CA TRP A 32 7.09 8.83 1.90
C TRP A 32 7.74 10.17 2.27
N GLN A 33 7.36 11.22 1.55
CA GLN A 33 7.56 12.61 1.93
C GLN A 33 6.32 13.44 1.51
N PRO A 34 6.09 14.62 2.13
CA PRO A 34 5.04 15.53 1.69
C PRO A 34 5.19 15.93 0.21
N GLY A 35 4.06 16.05 -0.49
CA GLY A 35 4.01 16.52 -1.88
C GLY A 35 4.20 15.45 -2.96
N LEU A 36 4.44 14.18 -2.60
CA LEU A 36 4.43 13.09 -3.58
C LEU A 36 3.02 12.88 -4.15
N SER A 37 2.91 12.67 -5.46
CA SER A 37 1.66 12.26 -6.08
C SER A 37 1.33 10.80 -5.72
N GLN A 38 0.06 10.40 -5.83
CA GLN A 38 -0.31 8.99 -5.61
C GLN A 38 0.47 8.05 -6.53
N ARG A 39 0.79 8.47 -7.76
CA ARG A 39 1.63 7.70 -8.69
C ARG A 39 3.03 7.48 -8.14
N ASP A 40 3.67 8.53 -7.63
CA ASP A 40 5.01 8.44 -7.05
C ASP A 40 5.01 7.57 -5.80
N VAL A 41 3.96 7.69 -4.97
CA VAL A 41 3.74 6.84 -3.80
C VAL A 41 3.60 5.38 -4.20
N TRP A 42 2.80 5.06 -5.23
CA TRP A 42 2.65 3.70 -5.73
C TRP A 42 4.00 3.13 -6.22
N SER A 43 4.69 3.88 -7.10
CA SER A 43 5.99 3.48 -7.62
C SER A 43 7.03 3.19 -6.53
N CYS A 44 7.00 3.94 -5.41
CA CYS A 44 7.94 3.73 -4.31
C CYS A 44 7.46 2.76 -3.21
N SER A 45 6.26 2.18 -3.36
CA SER A 45 5.63 1.30 -2.36
C SER A 45 5.31 -0.11 -2.86
N ALA A 46 5.19 -0.33 -4.18
CA ALA A 46 4.90 -1.65 -4.75
C ALA A 46 5.90 -2.73 -4.29
N GLY A 47 7.19 -2.37 -4.25
CA GLY A 47 8.26 -2.81 -3.33
C GLY A 47 8.60 -4.29 -3.21
N TRP A 48 9.88 -4.61 -2.95
CA TRP A 48 10.32 -5.97 -2.62
C TRP A 48 10.03 -6.32 -1.15
N TRP A 49 8.81 -6.79 -0.89
CA TRP A 49 8.31 -7.08 0.46
C TRP A 49 8.50 -8.54 0.86
N LYS A 50 8.62 -8.78 2.17
CA LYS A 50 8.40 -10.11 2.75
C LYS A 50 6.90 -10.30 2.98
N LEU A 51 6.22 -10.93 2.01
CA LEU A 51 4.78 -11.17 2.07
C LEU A 51 4.46 -12.58 2.58
N GLU A 52 3.19 -12.79 2.93
CA GLU A 52 2.61 -14.12 3.02
C GLU A 52 1.95 -14.39 1.66
N PRO A 53 2.51 -15.29 0.82
CA PRO A 53 2.08 -15.43 -0.57
C PRO A 53 0.60 -15.76 -0.72
N GLY A 54 0.05 -16.63 0.15
CA GLY A 54 -1.33 -17.09 0.05
C GLY A 54 -2.36 -15.98 0.26
N ARG A 55 -2.05 -15.00 1.10
CA ARG A 55 -2.85 -13.79 1.33
C ARG A 55 -2.61 -12.74 0.27
N ALA A 56 -1.36 -12.53 -0.12
CA ALA A 56 -1.00 -11.53 -1.13
C ALA A 56 -1.72 -11.77 -2.47
N VAL A 57 -1.85 -13.02 -2.91
CA VAL A 57 -2.57 -13.36 -4.16
C VAL A 57 -4.09 -13.18 -4.09
N ARG A 58 -4.65 -13.01 -2.88
CA ARG A 58 -6.10 -12.76 -2.67
C ARG A 58 -6.41 -11.27 -2.51
N CYS A 59 -5.39 -10.42 -2.58
CA CYS A 59 -5.57 -8.99 -2.45
C CYS A 59 -5.91 -8.36 -3.79
N ASP A 60 -7.06 -7.68 -3.87
CA ASP A 60 -7.45 -6.90 -5.04
C ASP A 60 -7.13 -5.40 -4.87
N ILE A 61 -6.97 -4.95 -3.62
CA ILE A 61 -6.72 -3.55 -3.25
C ILE A 61 -5.53 -3.46 -2.30
N GLY A 62 -4.66 -2.50 -2.59
CA GLY A 62 -3.56 -2.04 -1.74
C GLY A 62 -3.81 -0.64 -1.22
N ILE A 63 -3.77 -0.45 0.09
CA ILE A 63 -3.82 0.85 0.75
C ILE A 63 -2.43 1.21 1.24
N ILE A 64 -1.88 2.31 0.75
CA ILE A 64 -0.53 2.75 1.12
C ILE A 64 -0.66 3.82 2.20
N LEU A 65 0.03 3.58 3.30
CA LEU A 65 -0.01 4.40 4.49
C LEU A 65 1.33 5.09 4.69
N ASN A 66 1.29 6.38 5.04
CA ASN A 66 2.48 7.09 5.50
C ASN A 66 2.89 6.64 6.93
N PRO A 67 3.99 7.17 7.49
CA PRO A 67 4.43 6.83 8.84
C PRO A 67 3.39 7.07 9.94
N ASP A 68 2.44 7.98 9.73
CA ASP A 68 1.38 8.35 10.67
C ASP A 68 0.08 7.56 10.46
N ASN A 69 0.10 6.49 9.66
CA ASN A 69 -1.07 5.67 9.29
C ASN A 69 -2.13 6.42 8.46
N VAL A 70 -1.75 7.52 7.81
CA VAL A 70 -2.64 8.24 6.89
C VAL A 70 -2.58 7.60 5.51
N VAL A 71 -3.73 7.36 4.91
CA VAL A 71 -3.84 6.86 3.54
C VAL A 71 -3.36 7.93 2.57
N VAL A 72 -2.34 7.58 1.78
CA VAL A 72 -1.70 8.49 0.81
C VAL A 72 -1.75 7.99 -0.62
N CYS A 73 -2.15 6.73 -0.84
CA CYS A 73 -2.42 6.17 -2.15
C CYS A 73 -3.28 4.91 -2.01
N VAL A 74 -4.12 4.65 -3.00
CA VAL A 74 -4.86 3.39 -3.13
C VAL A 74 -4.58 2.80 -4.51
N ALA A 75 -4.18 1.53 -4.54
CA ALA A 75 -3.82 0.82 -5.76
C ALA A 75 -4.70 -0.42 -5.95
N LYS A 76 -5.03 -0.73 -7.20
CA LYS A 76 -5.58 -2.02 -7.59
C LYS A 76 -4.43 -2.99 -7.81
N ILE A 77 -4.47 -4.11 -7.11
CA ILE A 77 -3.50 -5.18 -7.25
C ILE A 77 -3.94 -6.09 -8.40
N LYS A 78 -3.01 -6.38 -9.31
CA LYS A 78 -3.21 -7.23 -10.49
C LYS A 78 -2.45 -8.56 -10.38
N GLY A 79 -1.47 -8.62 -9.49
CA GLY A 79 -0.68 -9.82 -9.27
C GLY A 79 0.53 -9.54 -8.39
N ILE A 80 1.37 -10.55 -8.23
CA ILE A 80 2.64 -10.45 -7.53
C ILE A 80 3.74 -11.12 -8.35
N VAL A 81 4.95 -10.57 -8.28
CA VAL A 81 6.17 -11.20 -8.83
C VAL A 81 7.07 -11.56 -7.66
N LYS A 82 7.77 -12.69 -7.76
CA LYS A 82 8.70 -13.15 -6.74
C LYS A 82 10.13 -13.04 -7.25
N ARG A 83 11.03 -12.55 -6.40
CA ARG A 83 12.48 -12.51 -6.60
C ARG A 83 13.16 -13.72 -5.96
N ASP A 84 14.41 -13.99 -6.36
CA ASP A 84 15.20 -15.12 -5.87
C ASP A 84 15.37 -15.13 -4.34
N ASP A 85 15.45 -13.96 -3.70
CA ASP A 85 15.54 -13.82 -2.24
C ASP A 85 14.19 -13.96 -1.51
N MET A 86 13.19 -14.54 -2.18
CA MET A 86 11.83 -14.77 -1.70
C MET A 86 11.01 -13.49 -1.43
N ARG A 87 11.57 -12.31 -1.68
CA ARG A 87 10.79 -11.07 -1.63
C ARG A 87 9.87 -10.98 -2.84
N MET A 88 8.76 -10.29 -2.66
CA MET A 88 7.70 -10.20 -3.65
C MET A 88 7.32 -8.74 -3.90
N TRP A 89 6.99 -8.46 -5.14
CA TRP A 89 6.57 -7.16 -5.64
C TRP A 89 5.11 -7.21 -6.04
N PHE A 90 4.33 -6.19 -5.67
CA PHE A 90 2.96 -6.06 -6.13
C PHE A 90 2.89 -5.43 -7.53
N LEU A 91 2.24 -6.11 -8.47
CA LEU A 91 1.87 -5.53 -9.76
C LEU A 91 0.51 -4.85 -9.63
N GLY A 92 0.35 -3.68 -10.23
CA GLY A 92 -0.87 -2.91 -10.07
C GLY A 92 -0.77 -1.49 -10.59
N ASP A 93 -1.89 -0.77 -10.47
CA ASP A 93 -2.04 0.63 -10.86
C ASP A 93 -2.89 1.36 -9.83
N LEU A 94 -2.99 2.68 -9.95
CA LEU A 94 -3.89 3.47 -9.10
C LEU A 94 -5.34 2.96 -9.22
N ALA A 95 -6.02 2.88 -8.08
CA ALA A 95 -7.38 2.32 -8.01
C ALA A 95 -8.47 3.25 -8.58
N GLY A 96 -8.11 4.50 -8.89
CA GLY A 96 -8.99 5.50 -9.48
C GLY A 96 -9.83 6.27 -8.46
N GLU A 97 -10.61 7.23 -8.97
CA GLU A 97 -11.31 8.26 -8.18
C GLU A 97 -12.32 7.70 -7.17
N ARG A 98 -12.82 6.47 -7.37
CA ARG A 98 -13.71 5.80 -6.42
C ARG A 98 -13.12 5.80 -4.99
N TYR A 99 -11.80 5.69 -4.87
CA TYR A 99 -11.11 5.57 -3.59
C TYR A 99 -10.58 6.90 -3.04
N ASP A 100 -10.81 8.02 -3.73
CA ASP A 100 -10.45 9.35 -3.24
C ASP A 100 -10.99 9.69 -1.85
N PRO A 101 -12.21 9.26 -1.44
CA PRO A 101 -12.70 9.48 -0.08
C PRO A 101 -11.82 8.89 1.03
N TRP A 102 -11.01 7.87 0.73
CA TRP A 102 -10.06 7.29 1.70
C TRP A 102 -8.81 8.13 1.89
N ILE A 103 -8.42 8.95 0.91
CA ILE A 103 -7.18 9.72 0.97
C ILE A 103 -7.23 10.72 2.13
N GLY A 104 -6.16 10.77 2.91
CA GLY A 104 -6.06 11.64 4.08
C GLY A 104 -6.76 11.11 5.33
N LYS A 105 -7.46 9.97 5.26
CA LYS A 105 -8.04 9.30 6.43
C LYS A 105 -7.01 8.42 7.12
N THR A 106 -7.21 8.17 8.41
CA THR A 106 -6.36 7.25 9.18
C THR A 106 -6.88 5.83 9.05
N LEU A 107 -5.97 4.86 8.93
CA LEU A 107 -6.30 3.44 9.05
C LEU A 107 -5.45 2.83 10.17
N GLU A 108 -6.10 2.51 11.28
CA GLU A 108 -5.44 1.90 12.43
C GLU A 108 -5.00 0.48 12.10
N ARG A 109 -3.75 0.20 12.42
CA ARG A 109 -3.14 -1.13 12.30
C ARG A 109 -2.93 -1.68 13.70
N ASN A 110 -2.93 -3.00 13.83
CA ASN A 110 -2.50 -3.65 15.05
C ASN A 110 -1.01 -3.34 15.35
N ASP A 111 -0.54 -3.69 16.54
CA ASP A 111 0.83 -3.45 17.00
C ASP A 111 1.91 -4.29 16.25
N SER A 112 1.54 -4.89 15.11
CA SER A 112 2.48 -5.59 14.26
C SER A 112 3.53 -4.63 13.72
N LYS A 113 4.80 -4.99 13.94
CA LYS A 113 5.95 -4.29 13.35
C LYS A 113 6.11 -4.55 11.86
N ASN A 114 5.33 -5.48 11.27
CA ASN A 114 5.38 -5.72 9.84
C ASN A 114 4.78 -4.51 9.09
N PRO A 115 5.51 -3.87 8.16
CA PRO A 115 4.94 -2.80 7.32
C PRO A 115 3.80 -3.29 6.43
N ILE A 116 3.67 -4.61 6.22
CA ILE A 116 2.55 -5.25 5.54
C ILE A 116 1.54 -5.80 6.53
N ALA A 117 0.27 -5.45 6.35
CA ALA A 117 -0.84 -6.09 7.05
C ALA A 117 -2.00 -6.33 6.09
N TYR A 118 -2.84 -7.29 6.42
CA TYR A 118 -3.91 -7.76 5.57
C TYR A 118 -5.21 -7.71 6.35
N PHE A 119 -6.22 -7.12 5.74
CA PHE A 119 -7.53 -6.88 6.31
C PHE A 119 -8.58 -7.65 5.50
N ASP A 120 -9.61 -8.11 6.19
CA ASP A 120 -10.87 -8.43 5.52
C ASP A 120 -11.45 -7.12 4.98
N GLU A 121 -11.98 -7.13 3.75
CA GLU A 121 -12.60 -5.94 3.15
C GLU A 121 -13.68 -5.31 4.05
N ARG A 122 -14.39 -6.12 4.85
CA ARG A 122 -15.45 -5.66 5.76
C ARG A 122 -14.91 -4.91 6.97
N ALA A 123 -13.63 -5.08 7.28
CA ALA A 123 -12.97 -4.36 8.37
C ALA A 123 -12.66 -2.91 8.01
N ILE A 124 -12.91 -2.49 6.76
CA ILE A 124 -12.66 -1.14 6.27
C ILE A 124 -13.97 -0.57 5.71
N ILE A 125 -14.30 0.67 6.09
CA ILE A 125 -15.48 1.38 5.60
C ILE A 125 -15.37 1.52 4.08
N PRO A 126 -16.37 1.07 3.30
CA PRO A 126 -16.32 1.17 1.84
C PRO A 126 -16.32 2.65 1.41
N PRO A 127 -15.71 3.01 0.26
CA PRO A 127 -15.54 4.42 -0.12
C PRO A 127 -16.85 5.20 -0.17
N GLU A 128 -17.91 4.57 -0.68
CA GLU A 128 -19.28 5.08 -0.76
C GLU A 128 -19.95 5.40 0.60
N ALA A 129 -19.43 4.87 1.71
CA ALA A 129 -19.93 5.14 3.06
C ALA A 129 -19.09 6.16 3.84
N VAL A 130 -18.00 6.67 3.25
CA VAL A 130 -17.13 7.67 3.89
C VAL A 130 -17.77 9.04 3.80
N THR A 131 -17.86 9.72 4.94
CA THR A 131 -18.39 11.08 5.03
C THR A 131 -17.27 12.08 5.39
N THR A 132 -17.62 13.36 5.40
CA THR A 132 -16.70 14.43 5.85
C THR A 132 -16.31 14.28 7.32
N GLU A 133 -17.16 13.65 8.15
CA GLU A 133 -16.93 13.42 9.57
C GLU A 133 -16.09 12.16 9.84
N THR A 134 -15.96 11.26 8.85
CA THR A 134 -15.12 10.07 8.97
C THR A 134 -13.66 10.48 9.10
N THR A 135 -13.02 10.15 10.21
CA THR A 135 -11.57 10.38 10.43
C THR A 135 -10.77 9.09 10.29
N THR A 136 -11.32 7.98 10.76
CA THR A 136 -10.71 6.64 10.74
C THR A 136 -11.53 5.68 9.87
N LEU A 137 -10.86 4.85 9.08
CA LEU A 137 -11.49 3.94 8.11
C LEU A 137 -11.82 2.55 8.67
N ASN A 138 -11.36 2.20 9.86
CA ASN A 138 -11.68 0.92 10.48
C ASN A 138 -13.19 0.84 10.73
N SER A 139 -13.82 -0.23 10.23
CA SER A 139 -15.21 -0.56 10.56
C SER A 139 -15.30 -0.90 12.05
N LYS A 140 -16.36 -0.45 12.70
CA LYS A 140 -16.69 -0.80 14.09
C LYS A 140 -17.31 -2.19 14.18
#